data_AF-A0A376C2Q0-F1
#
_entry.id   AF-A0A376C2Q0-F1
#
_cell.length_a   1.000
_cell.length_b   1.000
_cell.length_c   1.000
_cell.angle_alpha   90.00
_cell.angle_beta   90.00
_cell.angle_gamma   90.00
#
_symmetry.space_group_name_H-M   'P 1'
#
loop_
_entity.id
_entity.type
_entity.pdbx_description
1 polymer ?
#
loop_
_entity_poly.entity_id
_entity_poly.type
_entity_poly.pdbx_seq_one_letter_code
_entity_poly.pdbx_strand_id
1 'polypeptide(L)'
;MKKVFKSACLSLVFASSMFFSQSIGEMHNKVLETYYAEYGYDALKKNDDVSLLTERIFNIYKESYPRQTGNTTVDQVKAPIVDFFNGNQLAGFSYLPKVHTTMDSFVKSGKISENYSNFILDIVDNNYDLVTCNSKIEEYKKNHKMSAEETTMLADFEDVLQYSSRFWEAQDPASNTNVTAKYKCKPSHQRMIGDAWGAIMGAALGGFAKFSSVIISSAIQHGQDSVGGGCW
;
A
#
# COMPACT_ATOMS: atom_id res chain seq x y z
N MET A 1 -68.58 2.05 27.96
CA MET A 1 -67.92 2.29 26.66
C MET A 1 -66.41 2.38 26.90
N LYS A 2 -65.69 1.25 26.91
CA LYS A 2 -64.77 0.82 25.84
C LYS A 2 -64.03 1.97 25.13
N LYS A 3 -62.74 2.15 25.43
CA LYS A 3 -61.68 2.25 24.42
C LYS A 3 -60.34 1.87 25.05
N VAL A 4 -59.84 0.73 24.59
CA VAL A 4 -58.55 0.11 24.93
C VAL A 4 -57.48 0.81 24.10
N PHE A 5 -56.52 1.47 24.74
CA PHE A 5 -55.29 1.88 24.05
C PHE A 5 -54.36 0.66 23.99
N LYS A 6 -54.32 0.03 22.82
CA LYS A 6 -53.32 -0.98 22.49
C LYS A 6 -51.97 -0.27 22.35
N SER A 7 -51.09 -0.48 23.32
CA SER A 7 -49.66 -0.19 23.18
C SER A 7 -49.08 -1.21 22.20
N ALA A 8 -48.83 -0.77 20.96
CA ALA A 8 -48.13 -1.58 19.98
C ALA A 8 -46.63 -1.50 20.30
N CYS A 9 -46.13 -2.56 20.91
CA CYS A 9 -44.71 -2.89 21.00
C CYS A 9 -44.22 -3.13 19.56
N LEU A 10 -43.72 -2.09 18.90
CA LEU A 10 -43.07 -2.21 17.61
C LEU A 10 -41.59 -2.48 17.88
N SER A 11 -41.26 -3.77 18.00
CA SER A 11 -39.88 -4.25 18.04
C SER A 11 -39.19 -3.82 16.75
N LEU A 12 -38.42 -2.72 16.81
CA LEU A 12 -37.42 -2.40 15.80
C LEU A 12 -36.38 -3.51 15.86
N VAL A 13 -36.49 -4.47 14.93
CA VAL A 13 -35.38 -5.35 14.58
C VAL A 13 -34.32 -4.43 13.97
N PHE A 14 -33.40 -3.96 14.79
CA PHE A 14 -32.10 -3.50 14.31
C PHE A 14 -31.41 -4.72 13.70
N ALA A 15 -31.63 -4.91 12.41
CA ALA A 15 -30.67 -5.62 11.58
C ALA A 15 -29.41 -4.75 11.56
N SER A 16 -28.59 -4.92 12.61
CA SER A 16 -27.18 -4.55 12.58
C SER A 16 -26.59 -5.26 11.38
N SER A 17 -26.51 -4.52 10.27
CA SER A 17 -25.66 -4.86 9.16
C SER A 17 -24.25 -4.88 9.73
N MET A 18 -23.80 -6.08 10.11
CA MET A 18 -22.38 -6.37 10.28
C MET A 18 -21.74 -6.17 8.90
N PHE A 19 -21.48 -4.91 8.58
CA PHE A 19 -20.64 -4.53 7.46
C PHE A 19 -19.23 -4.96 7.85
N PHE A 20 -18.76 -6.08 7.29
CA PHE A 20 -17.35 -6.34 7.25
C PHE A 20 -16.71 -5.20 6.45
N SER A 21 -16.04 -4.26 7.14
CA SER A 21 -15.14 -3.35 6.45
C SER A 21 -13.97 -4.21 5.96
N GLN A 22 -13.85 -4.41 4.66
CA GLN A 22 -12.68 -5.08 4.08
C GLN A 22 -11.41 -4.36 4.51
N SER A 23 -10.36 -5.14 4.80
CA SER A 23 -9.07 -4.60 5.24
C SER A 23 -8.38 -3.86 4.09
N ILE A 24 -7.41 -3.00 4.40
CA ILE A 24 -6.70 -2.22 3.39
C ILE A 24 -5.86 -3.11 2.47
N GLY A 25 -5.29 -4.19 3.00
CA GLY A 25 -4.55 -5.22 2.27
C GLY A 25 -5.42 -6.01 1.29
N GLU A 26 -6.66 -6.36 1.68
CA GLU A 26 -7.62 -6.99 0.77
C GLU A 26 -7.94 -6.06 -0.42
N MET A 27 -8.24 -4.79 -0.12
CA MET A 27 -8.55 -3.80 -1.15
C MET A 27 -7.36 -3.56 -2.08
N HIS A 28 -6.16 -3.41 -1.50
CA HIS A 28 -4.90 -3.28 -2.22
C HIS A 28 -4.72 -4.40 -3.24
N ASN A 29 -4.76 -5.66 -2.79
CA ASN A 29 -4.54 -6.80 -3.67
C ASN A 29 -5.62 -6.92 -4.73
N LYS A 30 -6.88 -6.64 -4.39
CA LYS A 30 -7.96 -6.71 -5.38
C LYS A 30 -7.76 -5.72 -6.52
N VAL A 31 -7.30 -4.50 -6.22
CA VAL A 31 -6.99 -3.49 -7.23
C VAL A 31 -5.76 -3.91 -8.04
N LEU A 32 -4.70 -4.41 -7.39
CA LEU A 32 -3.50 -4.90 -8.04
C LEU A 32 -3.80 -6.06 -9.01
N GLU A 33 -4.58 -7.04 -8.58
CA GLU A 33 -5.05 -8.17 -9.39
C GLU A 33 -5.85 -7.71 -10.60
N THR A 34 -6.80 -6.79 -10.40
CA THR A 34 -7.65 -6.29 -11.48
C THR A 34 -6.82 -5.50 -12.50
N TYR A 35 -5.86 -4.69 -12.02
CA TYR A 35 -4.94 -3.97 -12.87
C TYR A 35 -4.13 -4.89 -13.76
N TYR A 36 -3.48 -5.91 -13.20
CA TYR A 36 -2.69 -6.85 -14.00
C TYR A 36 -3.55 -7.76 -14.89
N ALA A 37 -4.79 -8.04 -14.52
CA ALA A 37 -5.72 -8.76 -15.37
C ALA A 37 -6.15 -7.94 -16.61
N GLU A 38 -6.37 -6.63 -16.46
CA GLU A 38 -6.80 -5.74 -17.55
C GLU A 38 -5.65 -5.34 -18.47
N TYR A 39 -4.50 -5.00 -17.90
CA TYR A 39 -3.40 -4.40 -18.64
C TYR A 39 -2.30 -5.42 -18.97
N GLY A 40 -2.12 -6.45 -18.14
CA GLY A 40 -1.04 -7.43 -18.22
C GLY A 40 0.18 -7.05 -17.36
N TYR A 41 1.05 -8.02 -17.07
CA TYR A 41 2.29 -7.79 -16.30
C TYR A 41 3.33 -6.98 -17.09
N ASP A 42 3.29 -7.05 -18.43
CA ASP A 42 4.17 -6.30 -19.34
C ASP A 42 3.57 -4.96 -19.79
N ALA A 43 2.39 -4.59 -19.28
CA ALA A 43 1.64 -3.42 -19.77
C ALA A 43 2.35 -2.09 -19.52
N LEU A 44 3.15 -2.07 -18.47
CA LEU A 44 3.81 -0.87 -17.98
C LEU A 44 5.21 -0.80 -18.58
N LYS A 45 5.41 0.13 -19.51
CA LYS A 45 6.68 0.34 -20.18
C LYS A 45 7.50 1.40 -19.45
N LYS A 46 8.82 1.37 -19.66
CA LYS A 46 9.81 2.33 -19.11
C LYS A 46 9.43 3.82 -19.26
N ASN A 47 8.61 4.16 -20.25
CA ASN A 47 8.20 5.54 -20.55
C ASN A 47 6.75 5.83 -20.14
N ASP A 48 6.16 4.98 -19.30
CA ASP A 48 4.77 5.15 -18.93
C ASP A 48 4.56 6.36 -18.05
N ASP A 49 3.45 7.02 -18.33
CA ASP A 49 3.04 8.25 -17.69
C ASP A 49 2.47 7.94 -16.29
N VAL A 50 3.10 8.47 -15.24
CA VAL A 50 2.65 8.32 -13.84
C VAL A 50 1.19 8.76 -13.67
N SER A 51 0.75 9.78 -14.40
CA SER A 51 -0.65 10.23 -14.41
C SER A 51 -1.58 9.18 -15.01
N LEU A 52 -1.16 8.49 -16.08
CA LEU A 52 -1.94 7.41 -16.69
C LEU A 52 -2.04 6.19 -15.77
N LEU A 53 -0.93 5.82 -15.13
CA LEU A 53 -0.92 4.75 -14.12
C LEU A 53 -1.87 5.11 -12.96
N THR A 54 -1.75 6.34 -12.45
CA THR A 54 -2.62 6.84 -11.38
C THR A 54 -4.09 6.80 -11.79
N GLU A 55 -4.41 7.18 -13.03
CA GLU A 55 -5.78 7.14 -13.55
C GLU A 55 -6.36 5.73 -13.59
N ARG A 56 -5.61 4.77 -14.15
CA ARG A 56 -6.06 3.38 -14.25
C ARG A 56 -6.32 2.77 -12.88
N ILE A 57 -5.35 2.91 -11.97
CA ILE A 57 -5.46 2.40 -10.60
C ILE A 57 -6.63 3.07 -9.86
N PHE A 58 -6.77 4.39 -9.97
CA PHE A 58 -7.85 5.12 -9.33
C PHE A 58 -9.23 4.68 -9.85
N ASN A 59 -9.37 4.47 -11.16
CA ASN A 59 -10.64 4.03 -11.75
C ASN A 59 -11.02 2.62 -11.28
N ILE A 60 -10.08 1.67 -11.27
CA ILE A 60 -10.30 0.32 -10.71
C ILE A 60 -10.72 0.41 -9.24
N TYR A 61 -10.00 1.21 -8.45
CA TYR A 61 -10.30 1.39 -7.03
C TYR A 61 -11.69 2.00 -6.82
N LYS A 62 -12.05 3.03 -7.59
CA LYS A 62 -13.36 3.69 -7.52
C LYS A 62 -14.51 2.78 -7.93
N GLU A 63 -14.31 1.94 -8.93
CA GLU A 63 -15.31 0.95 -9.36
C GLU A 63 -15.49 -0.16 -8.31
N SER A 64 -14.38 -0.66 -7.75
CA SER A 64 -14.40 -1.73 -6.75
C SER A 64 -14.90 -1.25 -5.38
N TYR A 65 -14.58 -0.01 -5.02
CA TYR A 65 -14.76 0.58 -3.68
C TYR A 65 -15.37 1.99 -3.71
N PRO A 66 -16.56 2.18 -4.31
CA PRO A 66 -17.12 3.51 -4.54
C PRO A 66 -17.46 4.27 -3.25
N ARG A 67 -17.77 3.55 -2.16
CA ARG A 67 -18.05 4.17 -0.84
C ARG A 67 -16.78 4.74 -0.21
N GLN A 68 -15.64 4.15 -0.48
CA GLN A 68 -14.34 4.51 0.07
C GLN A 68 -13.74 5.70 -0.68
N THR A 69 -14.04 5.85 -1.97
CA THR A 69 -13.61 7.02 -2.76
C THR A 69 -14.53 8.22 -2.61
N GLY A 70 -15.81 8.00 -2.32
CA GLY A 70 -16.81 9.07 -2.27
C GLY A 70 -16.80 9.91 -3.55
N ASN A 71 -16.78 11.24 -3.40
CA ASN A 71 -16.77 12.19 -4.51
C ASN A 71 -15.35 12.54 -5.02
N THR A 72 -14.32 11.82 -4.57
CA THR A 72 -12.95 12.06 -5.04
C THR A 72 -12.87 11.89 -6.56
N THR A 73 -12.18 12.81 -7.22
CA THR A 73 -11.92 12.77 -8.66
C THR A 73 -10.48 12.32 -8.92
N VAL A 74 -10.24 11.82 -10.14
CA VAL A 74 -8.90 11.38 -10.53
C VAL A 74 -7.90 12.55 -10.52
N ASP A 75 -8.34 13.76 -10.85
CA ASP A 75 -7.46 14.94 -10.89
C ASP A 75 -7.00 15.36 -9.50
N GLN A 76 -7.83 15.14 -8.47
CA GLN A 76 -7.47 15.39 -7.07
C GLN A 76 -6.35 14.47 -6.58
N VAL A 77 -6.15 13.31 -7.22
CA VAL A 77 -5.14 12.34 -6.81
C VAL A 77 -3.91 12.33 -7.71
N LYS A 78 -4.04 12.70 -8.99
CA LYS A 78 -2.94 12.72 -9.96
C LYS A 78 -1.79 13.63 -9.51
N ALA A 79 -2.07 14.90 -9.22
CA ALA A 79 -1.04 15.88 -8.89
C ALA A 79 -0.10 15.45 -7.74
N PRO A 80 -0.60 15.07 -6.54
CA PRO A 80 0.27 14.69 -5.44
C PRO A 80 1.10 13.42 -5.73
N ILE A 81 0.58 12.50 -6.55
CA ILE A 81 1.31 11.29 -6.94
C ILE A 81 2.40 11.62 -7.95
N VAL A 82 2.11 12.43 -8.97
CA VAL A 82 3.11 12.89 -9.94
C VAL A 82 4.24 13.66 -9.25
N ASP A 83 3.91 14.53 -8.31
CA ASP A 83 4.89 15.26 -7.50
C ASP A 83 5.75 14.29 -6.68
N PHE A 84 5.15 13.23 -6.13
CA PHE A 84 5.89 12.18 -5.44
C PHE A 84 6.89 11.47 -6.38
N PHE A 85 6.54 11.18 -7.62
CA PHE A 85 7.46 10.59 -8.59
C PHE A 85 8.48 11.59 -9.19
N ASN A 86 8.48 12.85 -8.72
CA ASN A 86 9.29 13.96 -9.25
C ASN A 86 9.03 14.21 -10.74
N GLY A 87 7.79 13.99 -11.20
CA GLY A 87 7.37 14.19 -12.59
C GLY A 87 6.61 13.00 -13.16
N ASN A 88 6.24 13.11 -14.44
CA ASN A 88 5.37 12.14 -15.11
C ASN A 88 6.08 10.89 -15.63
N GLN A 89 7.40 10.76 -15.48
CA GLN A 89 8.15 9.63 -16.02
C GLN A 89 8.71 8.74 -14.92
N LEU A 90 8.47 7.44 -15.03
CA LEU A 90 9.06 6.43 -14.13
C LEU A 90 10.58 6.30 -14.28
N ALA A 91 11.14 6.69 -15.43
CA ALA A 91 12.56 6.51 -15.79
C ALA A 91 13.59 7.23 -14.88
N GLY A 92 13.15 8.01 -13.89
CA GLY A 92 14.01 8.66 -12.89
C GLY A 92 13.69 8.31 -11.44
N PHE A 93 12.74 7.40 -11.20
CA PHE A 93 12.32 7.04 -9.85
C PHE A 93 13.32 6.08 -9.20
N SER A 94 13.85 6.48 -8.03
CA SER A 94 14.66 5.62 -7.18
C SER A 94 13.96 5.43 -5.84
N TYR A 95 13.55 4.18 -5.57
CA TYR A 95 12.70 3.85 -4.42
C TYR A 95 13.39 4.18 -3.09
N LEU A 96 14.59 3.65 -2.82
CA LEU A 96 15.26 3.84 -1.53
C LEU A 96 15.52 5.33 -1.20
N PRO A 97 16.14 6.15 -2.07
CA PRO A 97 16.32 7.58 -1.78
C PRO A 97 15.00 8.32 -1.55
N LYS A 98 13.93 7.95 -2.28
CA LYS A 98 12.62 8.57 -2.09
C LYS A 98 12.00 8.19 -0.76
N VAL A 99 12.08 6.92 -0.37
CA VAL A 99 11.62 6.43 0.94
C VAL A 99 12.33 7.20 2.05
N HIS A 100 13.67 7.25 2.04
CA HIS A 100 14.46 7.97 3.03
C HIS A 100 14.07 9.45 3.11
N THR A 101 14.03 10.14 1.97
CA THR A 101 13.67 11.58 1.93
C THR A 101 12.26 11.85 2.46
N THR A 102 11.30 10.99 2.13
CA THR A 102 9.91 11.12 2.59
C THR A 102 9.80 10.85 4.08
N MET A 103 10.46 9.80 4.59
CA MET A 103 10.47 9.47 6.03
C MET A 103 11.13 10.60 6.84
N ASP A 104 12.26 11.13 6.38
CA ASP A 104 12.91 12.32 6.95
C ASP A 104 11.97 13.52 7.02
N SER A 105 11.18 13.75 5.96
CA SER A 105 10.18 14.83 5.92
C SER A 105 9.05 14.61 6.93
N PHE A 106 8.61 13.36 7.12
CA PHE A 106 7.59 13.05 8.12
C PHE A 106 8.11 13.23 9.54
N VAL A 107 9.37 12.89 9.82
CA VAL A 107 10.03 13.17 11.10
C VAL A 107 10.13 14.67 11.34
N LYS A 108 10.67 15.43 10.37
CA LYS A 108 10.84 16.89 10.48
C LYS A 108 9.52 17.65 10.67
N SER A 109 8.44 17.15 10.08
CA SER A 109 7.10 17.74 10.24
C SER A 109 6.36 17.26 11.50
N GLY A 110 6.95 16.34 12.28
CA GLY A 110 6.36 15.80 13.50
C GLY A 110 5.20 14.82 13.27
N LYS A 111 5.02 14.31 12.05
CA LYS A 111 3.98 13.31 11.73
C LYS A 111 4.30 11.94 12.32
N ILE A 112 5.58 11.58 12.33
CA ILE A 112 6.09 10.34 12.92
C ILE A 112 7.30 10.63 13.79
N SER A 113 7.58 9.74 14.73
CA SER A 113 8.79 9.77 15.52
C SER A 113 10.01 9.27 14.74
N GLU A 114 11.20 9.68 15.18
CA GLU A 114 12.46 9.17 14.64
C GLU A 114 12.59 7.66 14.84
N ASN A 115 12.11 7.12 15.97
CA ASN A 115 12.09 5.68 16.23
C ASN A 115 11.25 4.91 15.22
N TYR A 116 10.06 5.43 14.89
CA TYR A 116 9.18 4.81 13.89
C TYR A 116 9.83 4.86 12.50
N SER A 117 10.43 5.99 12.15
CA SER A 117 11.18 6.14 10.91
C SER A 117 12.31 5.12 10.79
N ASN A 118 13.19 5.05 11.79
CA ASN A 118 14.32 4.12 11.81
C ASN A 118 13.89 2.66 11.73
N PHE A 119 12.78 2.31 12.38
CA PHE A 119 12.20 0.97 12.30
C PHE A 119 11.73 0.61 10.89
N ILE A 120 10.98 1.49 10.22
CA ILE A 120 10.49 1.24 8.86
C ILE A 120 11.66 1.21 7.87
N LEU A 121 12.65 2.11 8.02
CA LEU A 121 13.84 2.13 7.19
C LEU A 121 14.68 0.86 7.36
N ASP A 122 14.79 0.30 8.57
CA ASP A 122 15.44 -1.01 8.80
C ASP A 122 14.78 -2.12 7.96
N ILE A 123 13.44 -2.18 7.94
CA ILE A 123 12.73 -3.16 7.11
C ILE A 123 13.02 -2.94 5.62
N VAL A 124 12.93 -1.69 5.16
CA VAL A 124 13.11 -1.32 3.75
C VAL A 124 14.52 -1.59 3.27
N ASP A 125 15.54 -1.14 4.00
CA ASP A 125 16.95 -1.21 3.60
C ASP A 125 17.47 -2.64 3.61
N ASN A 126 16.95 -3.50 4.49
CA ASN A 126 17.39 -4.90 4.59
C ASN A 126 16.61 -5.87 3.68
N ASN A 127 15.52 -5.42 3.05
CA ASN A 127 14.68 -6.24 2.16
C ASN A 127 14.27 -7.59 2.79
N TYR A 128 13.77 -7.53 4.02
CA TYR A 128 13.40 -8.70 4.81
C TYR A 128 12.26 -9.52 4.17
N ASP A 129 12.23 -10.83 4.43
CA ASP A 129 11.05 -11.64 4.14
C ASP A 129 9.90 -11.32 5.10
N LEU A 130 8.68 -11.78 4.77
CA LEU A 130 7.50 -11.59 5.59
C LEU A 130 7.69 -12.05 7.04
N VAL A 131 8.35 -13.19 7.25
CA VAL A 131 8.56 -13.75 8.59
C VAL A 131 9.43 -12.83 9.44
N THR A 132 10.52 -12.32 8.88
CA THR A 132 11.44 -11.41 9.53
C THR A 132 10.79 -10.05 9.77
N CYS A 133 10.04 -9.52 8.79
CA CYS A 133 9.24 -8.31 8.97
C CYS A 133 8.25 -8.44 10.13
N ASN A 134 7.47 -9.53 10.19
CA ASN A 134 6.51 -9.77 11.26
C ASN A 134 7.20 -9.84 12.63
N SER A 135 8.34 -10.53 12.72
CA SER A 135 9.13 -10.56 13.96
C SER A 135 9.58 -9.17 14.41
N LYS A 136 10.05 -8.34 13.47
CA LYS A 136 10.50 -6.96 13.74
C LYS A 136 9.33 -6.06 14.16
N ILE A 137 8.17 -6.18 13.51
CA ILE A 137 6.95 -5.45 13.85
C ILE A 137 6.53 -5.77 15.29
N GLU A 138 6.47 -7.05 15.66
CA GLU A 138 6.06 -7.46 17.00
C GLU A 138 7.06 -7.01 18.08
N GLU A 139 8.36 -7.08 17.79
CA GLU A 139 9.39 -6.53 18.67
C GLU A 139 9.22 -5.01 18.86
N TYR A 140 8.99 -4.27 17.77
CA TYR A 140 8.81 -2.83 17.82
C TYR A 140 7.58 -2.44 18.66
N LYS A 141 6.43 -3.09 18.43
CA LYS A 141 5.19 -2.89 19.21
C LYS A 141 5.39 -3.12 20.71
N LYS A 142 6.25 -4.06 21.09
CA LYS A 142 6.53 -4.39 22.49
C LYS A 142 7.44 -3.37 23.17
N ASN A 143 8.42 -2.84 22.44
CA ASN A 143 9.51 -2.06 23.01
C ASN A 143 9.32 -0.54 22.87
N HIS A 144 8.40 -0.09 22.00
CA HIS A 144 8.22 1.33 21.70
C HIS A 144 6.78 1.78 21.93
N LYS A 145 6.63 3.01 22.42
CA LYS A 145 5.33 3.69 22.48
C LYS A 145 5.10 4.39 21.14
N MET A 146 3.94 4.15 20.55
CA MET A 146 3.50 4.79 19.31
C MET A 146 2.41 5.81 19.60
N SER A 147 2.34 6.86 18.78
CA SER A 147 1.16 7.70 18.68
C SER A 147 -0.02 6.90 18.11
N ALA A 148 -1.23 7.46 18.21
CA ALA A 148 -2.41 6.85 17.58
C ALA A 148 -2.26 6.76 16.06
N GLU A 149 -1.67 7.79 15.45
CA GLU A 149 -1.42 7.86 14.01
C GLU A 149 -0.39 6.82 13.56
N GLU A 150 0.74 6.68 14.27
CA GLU A 150 1.75 5.66 14.01
C GLU A 150 1.19 4.23 14.18
N THR A 151 0.29 4.04 15.15
CA THR A 151 -0.39 2.75 15.36
C THR A 151 -1.26 2.38 14.16
N THR A 152 -2.03 3.34 13.62
CA THR A 152 -2.82 3.13 12.41
C THR A 152 -1.93 2.87 11.20
N MET A 153 -0.87 3.67 11.01
CA MET A 153 0.09 3.46 9.91
C MET A 153 0.76 2.10 9.96
N LEU A 154 1.14 1.61 11.15
CA LEU A 154 1.74 0.30 11.32
C LEU A 154 0.74 -0.83 11.05
N ALA A 155 -0.52 -0.67 11.47
CA ALA A 155 -1.56 -1.65 11.18
C ALA A 155 -1.85 -1.73 9.67
N ASP A 156 -1.91 -0.60 8.98
CA ASP A 156 -2.07 -0.56 7.52
C ASP A 156 -0.86 -1.14 6.80
N PHE A 157 0.36 -0.83 7.27
CA PHE A 157 1.60 -1.43 6.76
C PHE A 157 1.57 -2.96 6.88
N GLU A 158 1.27 -3.48 8.07
CA GLU A 158 1.24 -4.92 8.35
C GLU A 158 0.17 -5.65 7.53
N ASP A 159 -1.03 -5.08 7.41
CA ASP A 159 -2.12 -5.66 6.63
C ASP A 159 -1.74 -5.73 5.14
N VAL A 160 -1.25 -4.63 4.56
CA VAL A 160 -0.79 -4.64 3.16
C VAL A 160 0.40 -5.57 2.96
N LEU A 161 1.34 -5.64 3.90
CA LEU A 161 2.50 -6.54 3.85
C LEU A 161 2.06 -8.01 3.73
N GLN A 162 1.11 -8.44 4.57
CA GLN A 162 0.62 -9.82 4.56
C GLN A 162 -0.10 -10.19 3.26
N TYR A 163 -0.96 -9.30 2.77
CA TYR A 163 -1.68 -9.53 1.52
C TYR A 163 -0.75 -9.49 0.32
N SER A 164 0.14 -8.50 0.24
CA SER A 164 1.08 -8.34 -0.86
C SER A 164 2.05 -9.52 -0.98
N SER A 165 2.51 -10.10 0.14
CA SER A 165 3.33 -11.33 0.13
C SER A 165 2.63 -12.46 -0.63
N ARG A 166 1.34 -12.69 -0.36
CA ARG A 166 0.57 -13.75 -1.04
C ARG A 166 0.45 -13.52 -2.54
N PHE A 167 0.28 -12.27 -2.96
CA PHE A 167 0.20 -11.92 -4.37
C PHE A 167 1.55 -12.17 -5.06
N TRP A 168 2.63 -11.58 -4.54
CA TRP A 168 3.94 -11.65 -5.19
C TRP A 168 4.59 -13.03 -5.10
N GLU A 169 4.34 -13.81 -4.05
CA GLU A 169 4.75 -15.22 -3.97
C GLU A 169 4.08 -16.08 -5.04
N ALA A 170 2.79 -15.83 -5.32
CA ALA A 170 2.07 -16.55 -6.37
C ALA A 170 2.55 -16.18 -7.79
N GLN A 171 3.20 -15.01 -7.95
CA GLN A 171 3.67 -14.48 -9.24
C GLN A 171 5.18 -14.62 -9.45
N ASP A 172 5.96 -15.13 -8.49
CA ASP A 172 7.42 -15.23 -8.61
C ASP A 172 7.87 -16.56 -9.24
N PRO A 173 8.27 -16.59 -10.54
CA PRO A 173 8.83 -17.79 -11.16
C PRO A 173 10.20 -18.20 -10.58
N ALA A 174 10.86 -17.35 -9.77
CA ALA A 174 12.12 -17.70 -9.09
C ALA A 174 11.95 -18.66 -7.89
N SER A 175 10.71 -18.98 -7.51
CA SER A 175 10.44 -20.20 -6.70
C SER A 175 10.83 -21.49 -7.43
N ASN A 176 11.08 -21.43 -8.75
CA ASN A 176 11.48 -22.55 -9.62
C ASN A 176 12.86 -22.39 -10.30
N THR A 177 13.68 -21.39 -9.97
CA THR A 177 15.05 -21.30 -10.50
C THR A 177 16.06 -20.89 -9.44
N ASN A 178 17.15 -21.66 -9.35
CA ASN A 178 18.27 -21.44 -8.43
C ASN A 178 18.79 -20.00 -8.53
N VAL A 179 18.43 -19.16 -7.56
CA VAL A 179 19.01 -17.84 -7.37
C VAL A 179 20.49 -18.03 -7.04
N THR A 180 21.36 -17.80 -8.03
CA THR A 180 22.81 -17.73 -7.81
C THR A 180 23.09 -16.68 -6.75
N ALA A 181 23.86 -17.07 -5.73
CA ALA A 181 24.18 -16.38 -4.47
C ALA A 181 24.92 -15.02 -4.59
N LYS A 182 24.67 -14.23 -5.64
CA LYS A 182 25.39 -12.98 -5.94
C LYS A 182 24.58 -11.71 -5.65
N TYR A 183 23.28 -11.81 -5.37
CA TYR A 183 22.42 -10.68 -5.02
C TYR A 183 21.79 -10.90 -3.64
N LYS A 184 21.99 -9.94 -2.71
CA LYS A 184 21.43 -9.96 -1.35
C LYS A 184 19.92 -9.72 -1.28
N CYS A 185 19.27 -9.44 -2.41
CA CYS A 185 17.87 -9.03 -2.43
C CYS A 185 17.02 -10.01 -3.25
N LYS A 186 15.78 -10.18 -2.79
CA LYS A 186 14.72 -10.91 -3.49
C LYS A 186 13.68 -9.89 -4.00
N PRO A 187 13.43 -9.82 -5.31
CA PRO A 187 12.50 -8.84 -5.88
C PRO A 187 11.08 -8.91 -5.32
N SER A 188 10.57 -10.12 -5.02
CA SER A 188 9.26 -10.33 -4.41
C SER A 188 9.13 -9.69 -3.03
N HIS A 189 10.16 -9.77 -2.19
CA HIS A 189 10.18 -9.10 -0.89
C HIS A 189 10.14 -7.58 -1.04
N GLN A 190 10.90 -7.05 -2.00
CA GLN A 190 10.99 -5.60 -2.21
C GLN A 190 9.65 -5.04 -2.69
N ARG A 191 8.92 -5.76 -3.54
CA ARG A 191 7.57 -5.37 -3.98
C ARG A 191 6.59 -5.40 -2.81
N MET A 192 6.64 -6.45 -1.99
CA MET A 192 5.84 -6.57 -0.77
C MET A 192 6.08 -5.40 0.19
N ILE A 193 7.35 -5.09 0.48
CA ILE A 193 7.72 -3.96 1.34
C ILE A 193 7.34 -2.61 0.70
N GLY A 194 7.49 -2.50 -0.62
CA GLY A 194 7.07 -1.35 -1.41
C GLY A 194 5.58 -1.03 -1.27
N ASP A 195 4.74 -2.06 -1.42
CA ASP A 195 3.29 -1.96 -1.20
C ASP A 195 2.96 -1.50 0.22
N ALA A 196 3.55 -2.17 1.22
CA ALA A 196 3.32 -1.86 2.63
C ALA A 196 3.76 -0.42 2.97
N TRP A 197 4.92 0.00 2.48
CA TRP A 197 5.38 1.38 2.66
C TRP A 197 4.46 2.39 1.98
N GLY A 198 3.93 2.07 0.80
CA GLY A 198 2.98 2.94 0.12
C GLY A 198 1.67 3.12 0.87
N ALA A 199 1.30 2.19 1.77
CA ALA A 199 0.20 2.34 2.71
C ALA A 199 0.52 3.40 3.80
N ILE A 200 1.73 3.36 4.37
CA ILE A 200 2.21 4.41 5.31
C ILE A 200 2.19 5.77 4.65
N MET A 201 2.76 5.84 3.45
CA MET A 201 2.83 7.07 2.68
C MET A 201 1.44 7.65 2.41
N GLY A 202 0.54 6.75 2.04
CA GLY A 202 -0.85 7.09 1.83
C GLY A 202 -1.49 7.68 3.08
N ALA A 203 -1.38 6.98 4.21
CA ALA A 203 -1.97 7.40 5.49
C ALA A 203 -1.45 8.79 5.88
N ALA A 204 -0.14 9.01 5.71
CA ALA A 204 0.51 10.28 6.01
C ALA A 204 0.06 11.44 5.08
N LEU A 205 -0.49 11.15 3.89
CA LEU A 205 -0.99 12.15 2.94
C LEU A 205 -2.51 12.42 3.06
N GLY A 206 -3.18 11.91 4.09
CA GLY A 206 -4.55 12.31 4.41
C GLY A 206 -5.65 11.54 3.68
N GLY A 207 -5.48 10.24 3.47
CA GLY A 207 -6.58 9.34 3.09
C GLY A 207 -6.72 9.06 1.59
N PHE A 208 -5.95 9.74 0.72
CA PHE A 208 -5.69 9.31 -0.67
C PHE A 208 -4.89 7.98 -0.76
N ALA A 209 -4.77 7.32 0.39
CA ALA A 209 -3.76 6.38 0.80
C ALA A 209 -3.87 4.97 0.26
N LYS A 210 -5.12 4.56 0.00
CA LYS A 210 -5.44 3.14 -0.11
C LYS A 210 -5.04 2.56 -1.45
N PHE A 211 -4.72 3.41 -2.42
CA PHE A 211 -4.28 3.02 -3.76
C PHE A 211 -2.87 3.53 -4.11
N SER A 212 -2.26 4.41 -3.29
CA SER A 212 -0.86 4.83 -3.50
C SER A 212 0.13 3.68 -3.34
N SER A 213 -0.18 2.71 -2.48
CA SER A 213 0.53 1.42 -2.37
C SER A 213 0.64 0.70 -3.71
N VAL A 214 -0.48 0.54 -4.40
CA VAL A 214 -0.56 -0.14 -5.71
C VAL A 214 0.29 0.60 -6.78
N ILE A 215 0.30 1.93 -6.73
CA ILE A 215 1.08 2.75 -7.67
C ILE A 215 2.57 2.62 -7.36
N ILE A 216 2.96 2.56 -6.09
CA ILE A 216 4.35 2.43 -5.66
C ILE A 216 4.92 1.07 -6.05
N SER A 217 4.22 -0.06 -5.82
CA SER A 217 4.73 -1.36 -6.30
C SER A 217 4.80 -1.47 -7.80
N SER A 218 3.79 -0.95 -8.51
CA SER A 218 3.83 -0.86 -9.97
C SER A 218 5.08 -0.08 -10.40
N ALA A 219 5.35 1.08 -9.80
CA ALA A 219 6.56 1.84 -10.11
C ALA A 219 7.87 1.12 -9.74
N ILE A 220 7.92 0.37 -8.63
CA ILE A 220 9.09 -0.44 -8.24
C ILE A 220 9.34 -1.55 -9.26
N GLN A 221 8.31 -2.28 -9.67
CA GLN A 221 8.39 -3.33 -10.68
C GLN A 221 9.02 -2.79 -11.97
N HIS A 222 8.52 -1.67 -12.49
CA HIS A 222 8.98 -1.15 -13.79
C HIS A 222 10.25 -0.31 -13.71
N GLY A 223 10.53 0.32 -12.56
CA GLY A 223 11.83 0.90 -12.27
C GLY A 223 12.94 -0.15 -12.36
N GLN A 224 12.72 -1.36 -11.83
CA GLN A 224 13.67 -2.47 -11.88
C GLN A 224 13.88 -3.03 -13.30
N ASP A 225 12.79 -3.20 -14.06
CA ASP A 225 12.85 -3.75 -15.42
C ASP A 225 13.52 -2.79 -16.43
N SER A 226 13.52 -1.49 -16.15
CA SER A 226 13.98 -0.46 -17.08
C SER A 226 15.46 -0.07 -16.98
N VAL A 227 16.12 -0.30 -15.85
CA VAL A 227 17.56 -0.05 -15.65
C VAL A 227 18.43 -1.31 -15.67
N GLY A 228 17.86 -2.47 -15.99
CA GLY A 228 18.65 -3.69 -16.25
C GLY A 228 19.46 -4.19 -15.05
N GLY A 229 18.95 -4.01 -13.83
CA GLY A 229 19.66 -4.37 -12.60
C GLY A 229 18.70 -4.94 -11.58
N GLY A 230 18.80 -6.25 -11.34
CA GLY A 230 18.22 -6.86 -10.17
C GLY A 230 18.68 -6.11 -8.92
N CYS A 231 17.74 -5.88 -8.00
CA CYS A 231 18.00 -5.42 -6.65
C CYS A 231 18.86 -4.15 -6.53
N TRP A 232 18.17 -3.04 -6.24
CA TRP A 232 18.78 -1.76 -5.87
C TRP A 232 19.69 -1.88 -4.64
#